data_AF-A0A067BC52-F1
#
_entry.id   AF-A0A067BC52-F1
#
_cell.length_a   1.000
_cell.length_b   1.000
_cell.length_c   1.000
_cell.angle_alpha   90.00
_cell.angle_beta   90.00
_cell.angle_gamma   90.00
#
_symmetry.space_group_name_H-M   'P 1'
#
loop_
_entity.id
_entity.type
_entity.pdbx_description
1 polymer ?
#
loop_
_entity_poly.entity_id
_entity_poly.type
_entity_poly.pdbx_seq_one_letter_code
_entity_poly.pdbx_strand_id
1 'polypeptide(L)'
;MDSDVIVVKNLDELFNLPHAVFWAPRAYWLEDKQPHITSVLLVVDPDNTLFQHLEYAIENEVQVLFDMDVLNEAWRHVAGILPSEFMVLTANLKENVDRYLFGYKSLDDRVNHTYMYHFSGGHSKPWLMDSDTIERQPDVIPLYYDLYLEYWAQRRAVCSFLR
;
A
#
# COMPACT_ATOMS: atom_id res chain seq x y z
N MET A 1 4.46 -7.55 -1.46
CA MET A 1 3.15 -6.84 -1.53
C MET A 1 2.28 -7.43 -0.45
N ASP A 2 1.59 -6.60 0.32
CA ASP A 2 0.60 -7.07 1.28
C ASP A 2 -0.57 -7.76 0.57
N SER A 3 -1.25 -8.65 1.29
CA SER A 3 -2.35 -9.46 0.73
C SER A 3 -3.66 -8.71 0.53
N ASP A 4 -3.75 -7.49 1.06
CA ASP A 4 -4.91 -6.61 1.04
C ASP A 4 -4.67 -5.39 0.16
N VAL A 5 -4.10 -5.64 -1.02
CA VAL A 5 -3.91 -4.66 -2.07
C VAL A 5 -4.66 -5.06 -3.33
N ILE A 6 -4.94 -4.06 -4.17
CA ILE A 6 -5.40 -4.27 -5.54
C ILE A 6 -4.53 -3.48 -6.50
N VAL A 7 -3.96 -4.16 -7.48
CA VAL A 7 -3.11 -3.58 -8.52
C VAL A 7 -3.98 -3.17 -9.71
N VAL A 8 -3.93 -1.89 -10.09
CA VAL A 8 -4.76 -1.31 -11.16
C VAL A 8 -3.93 -0.87 -12.37
N LYS A 9 -2.60 -0.96 -12.28
CA LYS A 9 -1.66 -0.69 -13.37
C LYS A 9 -0.48 -1.65 -13.37
N ASN A 10 0.19 -1.78 -14.52
CA ASN A 10 1.42 -2.55 -14.64
C ASN A 10 2.53 -1.99 -13.71
N LEU A 11 3.22 -2.89 -13.01
CA LEU A 11 4.28 -2.57 -12.05
C LEU A 11 5.66 -3.03 -12.54
N ASP A 12 5.80 -3.48 -13.79
CA ASP A 12 7.03 -4.12 -14.28
C ASP A 12 8.20 -3.15 -14.33
N GLU A 13 7.93 -1.83 -14.39
CA GLU A 13 8.96 -0.80 -14.30
C GLU A 13 9.72 -0.81 -12.97
N LEU A 14 9.13 -1.37 -11.90
CA LEU A 14 9.82 -1.55 -10.62
C LEU A 14 11.08 -2.42 -10.76
N PHE A 15 11.12 -3.35 -11.73
CA PHE A 15 12.30 -4.18 -12.00
C PHE A 15 13.43 -3.44 -12.73
N ASN A 16 13.19 -2.19 -13.16
CA ASN A 16 14.22 -1.33 -13.76
C ASN A 16 14.78 -0.30 -12.78
N LEU A 17 14.37 -0.35 -11.50
CA LEU A 17 14.88 0.55 -10.47
C LEU A 17 16.38 0.33 -10.24
N PRO A 18 17.16 1.38 -9.93
CA PRO A 18 18.55 1.21 -9.57
C PRO A 18 18.66 0.49 -8.21
N HIS A 19 19.83 -0.10 -7.96
CA HIS A 19 20.09 -0.84 -6.72
C HIS A 19 19.86 0.02 -5.46
N ALA A 20 19.14 -0.55 -4.50
CA ALA A 20 18.96 -0.05 -3.14
C ALA A 20 18.84 -1.26 -2.20
N VAL A 21 18.94 -1.07 -0.87
CA VAL A 21 18.67 -2.16 0.09
C VAL A 21 17.28 -2.76 -0.16
N PHE A 22 16.30 -1.89 -0.39
CA PHE A 22 15.01 -2.19 -0.97
C PHE A 22 14.36 -0.89 -1.46
N TRP A 23 13.32 -1.00 -2.27
CA TRP A 23 12.41 0.12 -2.57
C TRP A 23 11.05 -0.10 -1.91
N ALA A 24 10.49 0.97 -1.34
CA ALA A 24 9.19 0.93 -0.68
C ALA A 24 8.41 2.23 -0.89
N PRO A 25 7.06 2.22 -0.98
CA PRO A 25 6.27 3.43 -1.06
C PRO A 25 6.44 4.32 0.16
N ARG A 26 6.33 5.64 -0.07
CA ARG A 26 6.22 6.62 1.00
C ARG A 26 4.95 6.37 1.82
N ALA A 27 5.10 6.23 3.14
CA ALA A 27 3.99 6.22 4.11
C ALA A 27 3.48 7.66 4.35
N TYR A 28 2.89 8.26 3.33
CA TYR A 28 2.60 9.69 3.28
C TYR A 28 1.62 10.20 4.36
N TRP A 29 0.83 9.31 4.97
CA TRP A 29 -0.09 9.64 6.06
C TRP A 29 0.61 9.88 7.40
N LEU A 30 1.88 9.49 7.53
CA LEU A 30 2.73 9.74 8.70
C LEU A 30 3.51 11.05 8.50
N GLU A 31 2.80 12.17 8.44
CA GLU A 31 3.36 13.48 8.10
C GLU A 31 4.50 13.90 9.04
N ASP A 32 4.38 13.61 10.34
CA ASP A 32 5.33 13.93 11.40
C ASP A 32 6.57 13.02 11.42
N LYS A 33 6.53 11.88 10.72
CA LYS A 33 7.61 10.89 10.66
C LYS A 33 8.37 10.90 9.33
N GLN A 34 8.07 11.83 8.43
CA GLN A 34 8.73 11.85 7.12
C GLN A 34 10.25 12.07 7.24
N PRO A 35 11.07 11.39 6.41
CA PRO A 35 10.67 10.39 5.41
C PRO A 35 10.44 9.01 6.05
N HIS A 36 9.22 8.48 5.93
CA HIS A 36 8.87 7.12 6.35
C HIS A 36 8.34 6.34 5.15
N ILE A 37 8.69 5.05 5.10
CA ILE A 37 8.17 4.09 4.12
C ILE A 37 7.09 3.23 4.73
N THR A 38 6.34 2.55 3.88
CA THR A 38 5.42 1.47 4.26
C THR A 38 5.83 0.19 3.56
N SER A 39 5.68 -0.93 4.25
CA SER A 39 6.04 -2.27 3.77
C SER A 39 5.00 -2.90 2.84
N VAL A 40 3.88 -2.23 2.60
CA VAL A 40 2.80 -2.68 1.70
C VAL A 40 3.32 -3.16 0.34
N LEU A 41 4.40 -2.55 -0.14
CA LEU A 41 5.15 -2.99 -1.30
C LEU A 41 6.64 -2.87 -0.98
N LEU A 42 7.39 -3.94 -1.26
CA LEU A 42 8.84 -3.96 -1.21
C LEU A 42 9.36 -4.49 -2.56
N VAL A 43 10.32 -3.79 -3.15
CA VAL A 43 11.16 -4.30 -4.24
C VAL A 43 12.50 -4.63 -3.62
N VAL A 44 12.86 -5.92 -3.62
CA VAL A 44 14.02 -6.44 -2.91
C VAL A 44 14.82 -7.37 -3.82
N ASP A 45 16.14 -7.29 -3.70
CA ASP A 45 17.02 -8.36 -4.15
C ASP A 45 17.19 -9.35 -2.99
N PRO A 46 16.85 -10.64 -3.14
CA PRO A 46 17.05 -11.62 -2.08
C PRO A 46 18.53 -11.72 -1.68
N ASP A 47 18.82 -11.42 -0.41
CA ASP A 47 20.18 -11.40 0.14
C ASP A 47 20.19 -11.96 1.56
N ASN A 48 20.98 -13.02 1.79
CA ASN A 48 21.04 -13.70 3.09
C ASN A 48 21.67 -12.84 4.19
N THR A 49 22.60 -11.95 3.85
CA THR A 49 23.25 -11.05 4.81
C THR A 49 22.27 -9.95 5.24
N LEU A 50 21.52 -9.36 4.30
CA LEU A 50 20.46 -8.42 4.63
C LEU A 50 19.33 -9.09 5.42
N PHE A 51 19.00 -10.34 5.10
CA PHE A 51 18.01 -11.09 5.86
C PHE A 51 18.46 -11.36 7.30
N GLN A 52 19.70 -11.78 7.52
CA GLN A 52 20.25 -11.95 8.89
C GLN A 52 20.26 -10.62 9.67
N HIS A 53 20.54 -9.51 8.99
CA HIS A 53 20.45 -8.18 9.61
C HIS A 53 18.99 -7.83 9.96
N LEU A 54 18.02 -8.19 9.12
CA LEU A 54 16.59 -8.04 9.43
C LEU A 54 16.22 -8.84 10.69
N GLU A 55 16.61 -10.10 10.77
CA GLU A 55 16.35 -10.97 11.93
C GLU A 55 16.92 -10.35 13.21
N TYR A 56 18.17 -9.88 13.16
CA TYR A 56 18.80 -9.18 14.28
C TYR A 56 18.05 -7.91 14.67
N ALA A 57 17.65 -7.09 13.69
CA ALA A 57 16.87 -5.87 13.96
C ALA A 57 15.55 -6.22 14.67
N ILE A 58 14.80 -7.20 14.18
CA ILE A 58 13.54 -7.67 14.79
C ILE A 58 13.75 -8.08 16.26
N GLU A 59 14.84 -8.78 16.58
CA GLU A 59 15.11 -9.26 17.94
C GLU A 59 15.48 -8.16 18.93
N ASN A 60 16.01 -7.02 18.46
CA ASN A 60 16.59 -5.98 19.31
C ASN A 60 15.73 -4.71 19.39
N GLU A 61 14.68 -4.62 18.59
CA GLU A 61 13.89 -3.39 18.47
C GLU A 61 12.76 -3.33 19.52
N VAL A 62 12.84 -2.33 20.41
CA VAL A 62 12.03 -2.28 21.64
C VAL A 62 10.61 -1.74 21.40
N GLN A 63 10.37 -1.03 20.30
CA GLN A 63 9.12 -0.30 20.01
C GLN A 63 8.49 -0.66 18.66
N VAL A 64 8.54 -1.94 18.29
CA VAL A 64 7.92 -2.42 17.04
C VAL A 64 6.45 -2.74 17.26
N LEU A 65 5.58 -2.09 16.51
CA LEU A 65 4.16 -2.46 16.40
C LEU A 65 3.87 -3.15 15.08
N PHE A 66 4.58 -2.76 14.01
CA PHE A 66 4.41 -3.25 12.66
C PHE A 66 5.75 -3.53 11.99
N ASP A 67 5.74 -4.39 10.98
CA ASP A 67 6.94 -4.76 10.22
C ASP A 67 7.62 -3.54 9.55
N MET A 68 6.86 -2.55 9.08
CA MET A 68 7.43 -1.29 8.57
C MET A 68 8.19 -0.47 9.63
N ASP A 69 7.90 -0.63 10.93
CA ASP A 69 8.63 0.10 11.98
C ASP A 69 10.09 -0.38 12.03
N VAL A 70 10.30 -1.70 11.95
CA VAL A 70 11.65 -2.30 11.87
C VAL A 70 12.39 -1.79 10.63
N LEU A 71 11.73 -1.78 9.47
CA LEU A 71 12.35 -1.33 8.22
C LEU A 71 12.75 0.14 8.27
N ASN A 72 11.90 0.99 8.87
CA ASN A 72 12.15 2.42 9.00
C ASN A 72 13.26 2.74 10.01
N GLU A 73 13.52 1.88 10.98
CA GLU A 73 14.66 2.04 11.90
C GLU A 73 15.95 1.48 11.28
N ALA A 74 15.94 0.22 10.85
CA ALA A 74 17.13 -0.49 10.37
C ALA A 74 17.73 0.10 9.09
N TRP A 75 16.91 0.63 8.17
CA TRP A 75 17.35 1.11 6.86
C TRP A 75 16.88 2.52 6.50
N ARG A 76 16.56 3.33 7.52
CA ARG A 76 16.02 4.71 7.37
C ARG A 76 16.71 5.56 6.29
N HIS A 77 18.02 5.44 6.19
CA HIS A 77 18.86 6.31 5.36
C HIS A 77 19.36 5.66 4.07
N VAL A 78 19.03 4.39 3.83
CA VAL A 78 19.57 3.61 2.71
C VAL A 78 18.50 2.89 1.88
N ALA A 79 17.24 2.91 2.33
CA ALA A 79 16.11 2.46 1.52
C ALA A 79 15.78 3.45 0.40
N GLY A 80 15.38 2.92 -0.75
CA GLY A 80 14.76 3.69 -1.83
C GLY A 80 13.30 4.00 -1.52
N ILE A 81 12.87 5.24 -1.75
CA ILE A 81 11.49 5.67 -1.49
C ILE A 81 10.77 5.86 -2.83
N LEU A 82 9.77 5.02 -3.08
CA LEU A 82 8.89 5.16 -4.24
C LEU A 82 7.94 6.36 -4.04
N PRO A 83 7.62 7.09 -5.13
CA PRO A 83 6.56 8.10 -5.12
C PRO A 83 5.24 7.57 -4.55
N SER A 84 4.43 8.45 -3.96
CA SER A 84 3.17 8.05 -3.34
C SER A 84 2.13 7.50 -4.33
N GLU A 85 2.31 7.67 -5.65
CA GLU A 85 1.41 7.08 -6.66
C GLU A 85 1.52 5.56 -6.77
N PHE A 86 2.63 4.99 -6.30
CA PHE A 86 2.80 3.55 -6.26
C PHE A 86 1.86 2.88 -5.27
N MET A 87 1.29 3.58 -4.29
CA MET A 87 0.28 3.00 -3.41
C MET A 87 -0.56 4.09 -2.75
N VAL A 88 -1.90 3.95 -2.81
CA VAL A 88 -2.85 4.83 -2.14
C VAL A 88 -3.75 4.06 -1.19
N LEU A 89 -3.93 4.57 0.02
CA LEU A 89 -4.84 4.03 1.00
C LEU A 89 -6.31 4.26 0.58
N THR A 90 -7.13 3.21 0.62
CA THR A 90 -8.57 3.33 0.34
C THR A 90 -9.28 4.25 1.34
N ALA A 91 -8.82 4.33 2.59
CA ALA A 91 -9.34 5.29 3.57
C ALA A 91 -9.27 6.75 3.10
N ASN A 92 -8.28 7.11 2.26
CA ASN A 92 -8.19 8.47 1.71
C ASN A 92 -9.24 8.76 0.64
N LEU A 93 -9.76 7.73 -0.02
CA LEU A 93 -10.88 7.86 -0.95
C LEU A 93 -12.21 8.09 -0.22
N LYS A 94 -12.27 7.77 1.08
CA LYS A 94 -13.46 7.91 1.92
C LYS A 94 -13.47 9.21 2.72
N GLU A 95 -12.36 9.57 3.36
CA GLU A 95 -12.34 10.60 4.40
C GLU A 95 -11.98 11.99 3.88
N ASN A 96 -10.95 12.10 3.04
CA ASN A 96 -10.47 13.38 2.55
C ASN A 96 -9.69 13.21 1.24
N VAL A 97 -10.42 13.24 0.13
CA VAL A 97 -9.89 12.97 -1.21
C VAL A 97 -8.90 14.03 -1.70
N ASP A 98 -9.00 15.26 -1.19
CA ASP A 98 -8.16 16.39 -1.61
C ASP A 98 -6.89 16.57 -0.77
N ARG A 99 -6.83 15.97 0.43
CA ARG A 99 -5.67 16.13 1.35
C ARG A 99 -4.37 15.61 0.74
N TYR A 100 -4.45 14.53 -0.02
CA TYR A 100 -3.29 13.77 -0.49
C TYR A 100 -3.17 13.79 -2.02
N LEU A 101 -3.37 14.98 -2.61
CA LEU A 101 -3.17 15.20 -4.05
C LEU A 101 -1.71 15.37 -4.47
N PHE A 102 -0.74 15.54 -3.57
CA PHE A 102 0.70 15.51 -3.88
C PHE A 102 1.18 16.21 -5.18
N GLY A 103 0.53 17.29 -5.60
CA GLY A 103 0.87 18.03 -6.83
C GLY A 103 0.09 17.63 -8.09
N TYR A 104 -0.81 16.63 -8.05
CA TYR A 104 -1.78 16.37 -9.11
C TYR A 104 -2.87 17.45 -9.15
N LYS A 105 -3.43 17.68 -10.33
CA LYS A 105 -4.37 18.78 -10.58
C LYS A 105 -5.77 18.54 -9.99
N SER A 106 -6.12 17.26 -9.82
CA SER A 106 -7.43 16.83 -9.32
C SER A 106 -7.32 15.40 -8.77
N LEU A 107 -8.38 14.96 -8.09
CA LEU A 107 -8.54 13.56 -7.68
C LEU A 107 -8.49 12.62 -8.90
N ASP A 108 -9.17 12.95 -9.99
CA ASP A 108 -9.14 12.14 -11.21
C ASP A 108 -7.73 12.01 -11.78
N ASP A 109 -6.96 13.11 -11.78
CA ASP A 109 -5.56 13.11 -12.18
C ASP A 109 -4.73 12.19 -11.26
N ARG A 110 -4.94 12.27 -9.94
CA ARG A 110 -4.30 11.40 -8.95
C ARG A 110 -4.65 9.91 -9.16
N VAL A 111 -5.93 9.61 -9.35
CA VAL A 111 -6.44 8.25 -9.62
C VAL A 111 -5.81 7.70 -10.89
N ASN A 112 -5.79 8.51 -11.96
CA ASN A 112 -5.18 8.15 -13.24
C ASN A 112 -3.67 7.90 -13.15
N HIS A 113 -2.98 8.37 -12.10
CA HIS A 113 -1.57 8.10 -11.86
C HIS A 113 -1.31 6.97 -10.85
N THR A 114 -2.33 6.52 -10.11
CA THR A 114 -2.18 5.52 -9.04
C THR A 114 -2.00 4.10 -9.59
N TYR A 115 -1.07 3.33 -9.00
CA TYR A 115 -0.75 1.97 -9.46
C TYR A 115 -1.46 0.86 -8.69
N MET A 116 -1.60 1.03 -7.38
CA MET A 116 -2.30 0.09 -6.51
C MET A 116 -2.98 0.82 -5.36
N TYR A 117 -4.05 0.22 -4.87
CA TYR A 117 -4.74 0.66 -3.67
C TYR A 117 -4.54 -0.34 -2.54
N HIS A 118 -4.24 0.16 -1.34
CA HIS A 118 -4.13 -0.64 -0.13
C HIS A 118 -5.40 -0.49 0.70
N PHE A 119 -6.05 -1.61 0.99
CA PHE A 119 -7.29 -1.63 1.77
C PHE A 119 -6.99 -1.33 3.24
N SER A 120 -7.27 -0.09 3.64
CA SER A 120 -6.93 0.45 4.96
C SER A 120 -8.10 1.15 5.66
N GLY A 121 -7.95 1.36 6.97
CA GLY A 121 -9.06 1.66 7.91
C GLY A 121 -9.49 0.39 8.68
N GLY A 122 -10.43 0.48 9.63
CA GLY A 122 -10.83 -0.62 10.53
C GLY A 122 -11.25 -1.95 9.86
N HIS A 123 -12.55 -2.25 9.78
CA HIS A 123 -13.09 -3.42 9.06
C HIS A 123 -12.96 -3.27 7.52
N SER A 124 -11.87 -2.68 7.05
CA SER A 124 -11.62 -2.25 5.67
C SER A 124 -11.08 -3.36 4.78
N LYS A 125 -10.69 -4.50 5.37
CA LYS A 125 -10.16 -5.62 4.61
C LYS A 125 -11.21 -6.06 3.60
N PRO A 126 -10.84 -6.30 2.35
CA PRO A 126 -11.81 -6.42 1.28
C PRO A 126 -12.68 -7.68 1.43
N TRP A 127 -12.15 -8.74 2.07
CA TRP A 127 -12.90 -9.95 2.41
C TRP A 127 -13.87 -9.80 3.60
N LEU A 128 -13.84 -8.69 4.34
CA LEU A 128 -14.80 -8.38 5.41
C LEU A 128 -15.98 -7.52 4.91
N MET A 129 -15.86 -6.93 3.72
CA MET A 129 -16.95 -6.20 3.09
C MET A 129 -17.75 -7.15 2.22
N ASP A 130 -19.03 -7.31 2.50
CA ASP A 130 -19.92 -8.12 1.67
C ASP A 130 -20.28 -7.35 0.38
N SER A 131 -19.91 -7.90 -0.77
CA SER A 131 -20.18 -7.28 -2.07
C SER A 131 -21.66 -7.25 -2.43
N ASP A 132 -22.47 -8.14 -1.87
CA ASP A 132 -23.89 -8.28 -2.22
C ASP A 132 -24.77 -7.30 -1.45
N THR A 133 -24.24 -6.75 -0.35
CA THR A 133 -24.95 -5.81 0.54
C THR A 133 -24.26 -4.44 0.64
N ILE A 134 -23.31 -4.15 -0.24
CA ILE A 134 -22.55 -2.90 -0.21
C ILE A 134 -23.46 -1.69 -0.50
N GLU A 135 -23.65 -0.84 0.51
CA GLU A 135 -24.41 0.40 0.39
C GLU A 135 -23.48 1.60 0.12
N ARG A 136 -23.75 2.34 -0.95
CA ARG A 136 -22.99 3.54 -1.31
C ARG A 136 -23.46 4.74 -0.50
N GLN A 137 -22.54 5.37 0.22
CA GLN A 137 -22.78 6.61 0.95
C GLN A 137 -22.62 7.80 -0.01
N PRO A 138 -23.53 8.79 -0.02
CA PRO A 138 -23.50 9.89 -0.97
C PRO A 138 -22.25 10.78 -0.92
N ASP A 139 -21.58 10.82 0.23
CA ASP A 139 -20.37 11.60 0.51
C ASP A 139 -19.06 10.85 0.21
N VAL A 140 -19.15 9.57 -0.17
CA VAL A 140 -17.99 8.73 -0.50
C VAL A 140 -17.94 8.52 -2.02
N ILE A 141 -16.76 8.74 -2.61
CA ILE A 141 -16.61 8.64 -4.06
C ILE A 141 -16.88 7.20 -4.56
N PRO A 142 -17.45 7.03 -5.78
CA PRO A 142 -17.75 5.71 -6.32
C PRO A 142 -16.57 4.75 -6.34
N LEU A 143 -15.37 5.25 -6.66
CA LEU A 143 -14.14 4.46 -6.75
C LEU A 143 -13.85 3.67 -5.47
N TYR A 144 -14.15 4.22 -4.29
CA TYR A 144 -13.95 3.50 -3.03
C TYR A 144 -14.67 2.14 -3.05
N TYR A 145 -15.95 2.13 -3.45
CA TYR A 145 -16.77 0.91 -3.53
C TYR A 145 -16.37 0.03 -4.71
N ASP A 146 -16.01 0.63 -5.85
CA ASP A 146 -15.64 -0.10 -7.06
C ASP A 146 -14.40 -0.98 -6.82
N LEU A 147 -13.45 -0.54 -5.99
CA LEU A 147 -12.28 -1.34 -5.60
C LEU A 147 -12.67 -2.62 -4.82
N TYR A 148 -13.67 -2.56 -3.93
CA TYR A 148 -14.17 -3.74 -3.22
C TYR A 148 -14.92 -4.69 -4.14
N LEU A 149 -15.75 -4.15 -5.04
CA LEU A 149 -16.46 -4.94 -6.04
C LEU A 149 -15.47 -5.65 -6.97
N GLU A 150 -14.42 -4.96 -7.41
CA GLU A 150 -13.37 -5.53 -8.24
C GLU A 150 -12.62 -6.65 -7.51
N TYR A 151 -12.25 -6.45 -6.24
CA TYR A 151 -11.65 -7.52 -5.43
C TYR A 151 -12.51 -8.79 -5.43
N TRP A 152 -13.82 -8.66 -5.19
CA TRP A 152 -14.73 -9.80 -5.17
C TRP A 152 -14.97 -10.40 -6.56
N ALA A 153 -14.96 -9.59 -7.62
CA ALA A 153 -15.04 -10.08 -8.99
C ALA A 153 -13.81 -10.94 -9.32
N GLN A 154 -12.61 -10.45 -9.01
CA GLN A 154 -11.35 -11.18 -9.22
C GLN A 154 -11.30 -12.44 -8.37
N ARG A 155 -11.63 -12.36 -7.08
CA ARG A 155 -11.70 -13.54 -6.19
C ARG A 155 -12.63 -14.61 -6.76
N ARG A 156 -13.83 -14.24 -7.23
CA ARG A 156 -14.76 -15.19 -7.85
C ARG A 156 -14.22 -15.79 -9.14
N ALA A 157 -13.51 -15.00 -9.95
CA ALA A 157 -12.95 -15.43 -11.22
C ALA A 157 -11.75 -16.38 -11.06
N VAL A 158 -10.84 -16.10 -10.13
CA VAL A 158 -9.52 -16.78 -10.04
C VAL A 158 -9.37 -17.67 -8.80
N CYS A 159 -10.19 -17.47 -7.77
CA CYS A 159 -10.12 -18.21 -6.52
C CYS A 159 -11.38 -19.05 -6.26
N SER A 160 -11.92 -19.69 -7.31
CA SER A 160 -13.12 -20.54 -7.22
C SER A 160 -13.01 -21.72 -6.26
N PHE A 161 -11.79 -22.02 -5.79
CA PHE A 161 -11.50 -23.04 -4.77
C PHE A 161 -11.77 -22.57 -3.34
N LEU A 162 -11.85 -21.26 -3.09
CA LEU A 162 -12.23 -20.67 -1.81
C LEU A 162 -13.76 -20.52 -1.78
N ARG A 163 -14.47 -21.58 -1.40
CA ARG A 163 -15.91 -21.56 -1.14
C ARG A 163 -16.22 -21.05 0.25
#